data_AF-A0A2E7ED38-F1
#
_entry.id   AF-A0A2E7ED38-F1
#
_cell.length_a   1.000
_cell.length_b   1.000
_cell.length_c   1.000
_cell.angle_alpha   90.00
_cell.angle_beta   90.00
_cell.angle_gamma   90.00
#
_symmetry.space_group_name_H-M   'P 1'
#
loop_
_entity.id
_entity.type
_entity.pdbx_description
1 polymer ?
#
loop_
_entity_poly.entity_id
_entity_poly.type
_entity_poly.pdbx_seq_one_letter_code
_entity_poly.pdbx_strand_id
1 'polypeptide(L)'
;MGGDDFVLISQEIDPVRLSTHLLQQFAAGIKDFYSDATWQQGYTETEDREGTITRFPLLSLSIGAVSSTLIYHRPDVPPATMAALAKKKAKQIGGNAWYRLQTHDLSAFQIMAGAELPL
;
A
#
# COMPACT_ATOMS: atom_id res chain seq x y z
N MET A 1 -2.19 18.66 9.06
CA MET A 1 -1.94 18.10 7.72
C MET A 1 -0.88 17.01 7.89
N GLY A 2 -1.26 15.85 8.42
CA GLY A 2 -0.34 14.75 8.70
C GLY A 2 -0.83 13.53 7.94
N GLY A 3 0.05 12.87 7.20
CA GLY A 3 -0.30 11.69 6.44
C GLY A 3 0.88 10.73 6.35
N ASP A 4 0.56 9.44 6.36
CA ASP A 4 1.41 8.31 5.98
C ASP A 4 1.37 8.04 4.46
N ASP A 5 0.55 8.82 3.73
CA ASP A 5 0.26 8.62 2.33
C ASP A 5 1.00 9.60 1.43
N PHE A 6 1.78 9.03 0.50
CA PHE A 6 2.56 9.77 -0.49
C PHE A 6 2.13 9.40 -1.90
N VAL A 7 2.21 10.37 -2.81
CA VAL A 7 2.01 10.16 -4.24
C VAL A 7 3.29 10.54 -4.97
N LEU A 8 3.77 9.64 -5.82
CA LEU A 8 4.92 9.85 -6.69
C LEU A 8 4.49 9.73 -8.14
N ILE A 9 4.78 10.76 -8.94
CA ILE A 9 4.66 10.72 -10.40
C ILE A 9 6.08 10.60 -10.96
N SER A 10 6.33 9.56 -11.74
CA SER A 10 7.66 9.27 -12.28
C SER A 10 7.58 8.96 -13.78
N GLN A 11 8.65 9.29 -14.51
CA GLN A 11 8.86 8.86 -15.89
C GLN A 11 9.51 7.47 -15.97
N GLU A 12 9.80 6.85 -14.84
CA GLU A 12 10.34 5.49 -14.81
C GLU A 12 9.37 4.51 -15.46
N ILE A 13 9.85 3.81 -16.49
CA ILE A 13 9.04 2.88 -17.28
C ILE A 13 8.92 1.52 -16.56
N ASP A 14 9.92 1.15 -15.76
CA ASP A 14 9.90 -0.08 -14.99
C ASP A 14 9.44 0.15 -13.53
N PRO A 15 8.14 -0.03 -13.22
CA PRO A 15 7.63 0.11 -11.87
C PRO A 15 8.23 -0.93 -10.91
N VAL A 16 8.71 -2.09 -11.42
CA VAL A 16 9.36 -3.09 -10.57
C VAL A 16 10.63 -2.50 -9.98
N ARG A 17 11.47 -1.87 -10.82
CA ARG A 17 12.74 -1.27 -10.39
C ARG A 17 12.51 -0.20 -9.33
N LEU A 18 11.61 0.75 -9.59
CA LEU A 18 11.34 1.86 -8.67
C LEU A 18 10.72 1.37 -7.36
N SER A 19 9.68 0.55 -7.42
CA SER A 19 9.03 0.04 -6.21
C SER A 19 9.98 -0.82 -5.38
N THR A 20 10.77 -1.70 -6.01
CA THR A 20 11.76 -2.53 -5.29
C THR A 20 12.80 -1.66 -4.60
N HIS A 21 13.33 -0.64 -5.28
CA HIS A 21 14.30 0.28 -4.69
C HIS A 21 13.72 1.00 -3.47
N LEU A 22 12.50 1.54 -3.57
CA LEU A 22 11.83 2.23 -2.46
C LEU A 22 11.57 1.30 -1.27
N LEU A 23 11.12 0.07 -1.52
CA LEU A 23 10.91 -0.92 -0.47
C LEU A 23 12.22 -1.30 0.24
N GLN A 24 13.32 -1.44 -0.50
CA GLN A 24 14.64 -1.73 0.08
C GLN A 24 15.15 -0.57 0.95
N GLN A 25 15.05 0.67 0.47
CA GLN A 25 15.44 1.85 1.23
C GLN A 25 14.60 1.98 2.51
N PHE A 26 13.27 1.77 2.40
CA PHE A 26 12.40 1.77 3.58
C PHE A 26 12.77 0.67 4.57
N ALA A 27 13.00 -0.56 4.11
CA ALA A 27 13.38 -1.69 4.96
C ALA A 27 14.70 -1.45 5.72
N ALA A 28 15.68 -0.81 5.06
CA ALA A 28 16.95 -0.46 5.69
C ALA A 28 16.79 0.64 6.74
N GLY A 29 16.02 1.69 6.43
CA GLY A 29 15.84 2.83 7.34
C GLY A 29 14.90 2.57 8.52
N ILE A 30 13.87 1.72 8.33
CA ILE A 30 12.84 1.54 9.37
C ILE A 30 13.36 0.79 10.60
N LYS A 31 14.42 -0.02 10.44
CA LYS A 31 15.03 -0.77 11.54
C LYS A 31 15.52 0.16 12.66
N ASP A 32 16.07 1.32 12.31
CA ASP A 32 16.66 2.28 13.26
C ASP A 32 15.61 2.90 14.20
N PHE A 33 14.31 2.71 13.93
CA PHE A 33 13.20 3.17 14.76
C PHE A 33 12.74 2.13 15.79
N TYR A 34 13.36 0.94 15.82
CA TYR A 34 13.02 -0.14 16.74
C TYR A 34 14.22 -0.56 17.58
N SER A 35 13.96 -0.99 18.81
CA SER A 35 14.98 -1.69 19.59
C SER A 35 15.31 -3.04 18.94
N ASP A 36 16.53 -3.55 19.15
CA ASP A 36 16.90 -4.88 18.64
C ASP A 36 15.94 -5.98 19.13
N ALA A 37 15.46 -5.88 20.37
CA ALA A 37 14.48 -6.81 20.94
C ALA A 37 13.14 -6.76 20.17
N THR A 38 12.59 -5.56 19.95
CA THR A 38 11.35 -5.35 19.19
C THR A 38 11.51 -5.82 17.74
N TRP A 39 12.65 -5.52 17.12
CA TRP A 39 12.95 -5.93 15.75
C TRP A 39 13.01 -7.45 15.61
N GLN A 40 13.71 -8.15 16.51
CA GLN A 40 13.79 -9.61 16.52
C GLN A 40 12.43 -10.27 16.78
N GLN A 41 11.61 -9.65 17.62
CA GLN A 41 10.29 -10.15 17.98
C GLN A 41 9.24 -9.94 16.87
N GLY A 42 9.42 -8.93 16.02
CA GLY A 42 8.62 -8.73 14.80
C GLY A 42 7.28 -8.03 15.01
N TYR A 43 7.02 -7.47 16.19
CA TYR A 43 5.81 -6.70 16.48
C TYR A 43 6.04 -5.68 17.60
N THR A 44 5.22 -4.64 17.63
CA THR A 44 5.09 -3.72 18.77
C THR A 44 3.92 -4.16 19.65
N GLU A 45 4.02 -3.89 20.95
CA GLU A 45 2.94 -4.11 21.91
C GLU A 45 2.39 -2.75 22.35
N THR A 46 1.07 -2.67 22.50
CA THR A 46 0.40 -1.49 23.06
C THR A 46 -0.65 -1.98 24.04
N GLU A 47 -0.63 -1.40 25.23
CA GLU A 47 -1.62 -1.64 26.27
C GLU A 47 -2.74 -0.61 26.13
N ASP A 48 -3.99 -1.07 26.08
CA ASP A 48 -5.14 -0.18 26.13
C ASP A 48 -5.44 0.28 27.57
N ARG A 49 -6.50 1.08 27.75
CA ARG A 49 -6.87 1.61 29.08
C ARG A 49 -7.40 0.54 30.04
N GLU A 50 -7.72 -0.65 29.55
CA GLU A 50 -8.28 -1.76 30.31
C GLU A 50 -7.19 -2.82 30.64
N GLY A 51 -5.94 -2.57 30.23
CA GLY A 51 -4.79 -3.44 30.46
C GLY A 51 -4.64 -4.54 29.41
N THR A 52 -5.38 -4.49 28.30
CA THR A 52 -5.27 -5.49 27.24
C THR A 52 -4.08 -5.16 26.34
N ILE A 53 -3.11 -6.08 26.29
CA ILE A 53 -1.96 -5.98 25.39
C ILE A 53 -2.38 -6.42 23.99
N THR A 54 -2.29 -5.49 23.03
CA THR A 54 -2.48 -5.76 21.61
C THR A 54 -1.14 -5.71 20.89
N ARG A 55 -0.91 -6.69 20.00
CA ARG A 55 0.29 -6.79 19.17
C ARG A 55 0.01 -6.27 17.76
N PHE A 56 0.92 -5.43 17.26
CA PHE A 56 0.86 -4.91 15.91
C PHE A 56 2.15 -5.27 15.16
N PRO A 57 2.07 -5.71 13.89
CA PRO A 57 3.26 -5.95 13.10
C PRO A 57 4.11 -4.67 13.00
N LEU A 58 5.42 -4.82 12.83
CA LEU A 58 6.30 -3.67 12.58
C LEU A 58 5.84 -2.87 11.36
N LEU A 59 6.13 -1.57 11.38
CA LEU A 59 5.71 -0.66 10.32
C LEU A 59 6.26 -1.13 8.97
N SER A 60 5.40 -1.07 7.97
CA SER A 60 5.73 -1.50 6.62
C SER A 60 5.23 -0.50 5.57
N LEU A 61 5.83 -0.56 4.39
CA LEU A 61 5.49 0.29 3.25
C LEU A 61 4.72 -0.50 2.20
N SER A 62 3.53 -0.01 1.85
CA SER A 62 2.72 -0.53 0.75
C SER A 62 2.69 0.44 -0.43
N ILE A 63 3.09 0.01 -1.62
CA ILE A 63 3.16 0.84 -2.83
C ILE A 63 2.14 0.37 -3.87
N GLY A 64 1.18 1.22 -4.20
CA GLY A 64 0.29 1.03 -5.36
C GLY A 64 0.84 1.73 -6.59
N ALA A 65 1.05 1.01 -7.69
CA ALA A 65 1.54 1.56 -8.95
C ALA A 65 0.47 1.49 -10.04
N VAL A 66 0.33 2.58 -10.81
CA VAL A 66 -0.57 2.69 -11.95
C VAL A 66 0.21 3.22 -13.14
N SER A 67 0.18 2.51 -14.27
CA SER A 67 0.83 2.96 -15.50
C SER A 67 0.02 4.04 -16.20
N SER A 68 0.68 4.99 -16.84
CA SER A 68 0.03 5.98 -17.73
C SER A 68 -0.79 5.31 -18.84
N THR A 69 -0.34 4.18 -19.39
CA THR A 69 -1.07 3.39 -20.39
C THR A 69 -2.44 2.95 -19.88
N LEU A 70 -2.52 2.42 -18.65
CA LEU A 70 -3.80 2.03 -18.04
C LEU A 70 -4.72 3.24 -17.83
N ILE A 71 -4.19 4.37 -17.38
CA ILE A 71 -4.96 5.62 -17.21
C ILE A 71 -5.55 6.05 -18.55
N TYR A 72 -4.75 6.02 -19.62
CA TYR A 72 -5.18 6.41 -20.95
C TYR A 72 -6.27 5.47 -21.52
N HIS A 73 -6.15 4.16 -21.30
CA HIS A 73 -7.13 3.18 -21.79
C HIS A 73 -8.41 3.10 -20.96
N ARG A 74 -8.42 3.65 -19.73
CA ARG A 74 -9.56 3.64 -18.82
C ARG A 74 -9.89 5.04 -18.31
N PRO A 75 -10.24 5.98 -19.22
CA PRO A 75 -10.59 7.35 -18.85
C PRO A 75 -11.89 7.44 -18.04
N ASP A 76 -12.68 6.37 -18.04
CA ASP A 76 -13.89 6.21 -17.23
C ASP A 76 -13.60 6.07 -15.73
N VAL A 77 -12.36 5.74 -15.34
CA VAL A 77 -11.95 5.57 -13.95
C VAL A 77 -10.95 6.67 -13.56
N PRO A 78 -11.22 7.45 -12.49
CA PRO A 78 -10.28 8.48 -12.03
C PRO A 78 -8.91 7.88 -11.63
N PRO A 79 -7.77 8.51 -11.96
CA PRO A 79 -6.45 8.04 -11.56
C PRO A 79 -6.29 7.83 -10.05
N ALA A 80 -6.93 8.70 -9.24
CA ALA A 80 -6.93 8.57 -7.78
C ALA A 80 -7.60 7.25 -7.31
N THR A 81 -8.70 6.86 -7.95
CA THR A 81 -9.39 5.58 -7.67
C THR A 81 -8.50 4.41 -8.06
N MET A 82 -7.83 4.46 -9.22
CA MET A 82 -6.87 3.44 -9.62
C MET A 82 -5.73 3.30 -8.60
N ALA A 83 -5.14 4.43 -8.17
CA ALA A 83 -4.06 4.43 -7.18
C ALA A 83 -4.51 3.83 -5.83
N ALA A 84 -5.71 4.19 -5.37
CA ALA A 84 -6.29 3.63 -4.14
C ALA A 84 -6.51 2.12 -4.24
N LEU A 85 -6.98 1.62 -5.38
CA LEU A 85 -7.15 0.18 -5.63
C LEU A 85 -5.82 -0.56 -5.65
N ALA A 86 -4.82 -0.01 -6.35
CA ALA A 86 -3.48 -0.58 -6.41
C ALA A 86 -2.87 -0.67 -5.00
N LYS A 87 -3.01 0.39 -4.21
CA LYS A 87 -2.56 0.44 -2.82
C LYS A 87 -3.30 -0.55 -1.93
N LYS A 88 -4.61 -0.70 -2.10
CA LYS A 88 -5.41 -1.70 -1.36
C LYS A 88 -4.89 -3.12 -1.62
N LYS A 89 -4.58 -3.44 -2.89
CA LYS A 89 -3.98 -4.73 -3.26
C LYS A 89 -2.60 -4.92 -2.63
N ALA A 90 -1.75 -3.89 -2.64
CA ALA A 90 -0.45 -3.95 -1.95
C ALA A 90 -0.61 -4.20 -0.44
N LYS A 91 -1.55 -3.51 0.23
CA LYS A 91 -1.86 -3.73 1.65
C LYS A 91 -2.35 -5.15 1.96
N GLN A 92 -3.06 -5.78 1.02
CA GLN A 92 -3.51 -7.18 1.17
C GLN A 92 -2.37 -8.20 1.09
N ILE A 93 -1.28 -7.88 0.38
CA ILE A 93 -0.05 -8.70 0.39
C ILE A 93 0.59 -8.64 1.78
N GLY A 94 0.53 -7.48 2.44
CA GLY A 94 1.08 -7.25 3.77
C GLY A 94 2.60 -7.02 3.76
N GLY A 95 3.09 -6.41 4.84
CA GLY A 95 4.51 -6.06 4.95
C GLY A 95 4.97 -5.06 3.88
N ASN A 96 6.26 -5.09 3.58
CA ASN A 96 6.86 -4.27 2.53
C ASN A 96 6.49 -4.84 1.16
N ALA A 97 5.46 -4.29 0.56
CA ALA A 97 4.86 -4.84 -0.64
C ALA A 97 4.52 -3.76 -1.66
N TRP A 98 4.47 -4.17 -2.93
CA TRP A 98 3.98 -3.32 -3.99
C TRP A 98 3.05 -4.10 -4.91
N TYR A 99 2.18 -3.38 -5.58
CA TYR A 99 1.27 -3.96 -6.55
C TYR A 99 1.03 -3.01 -7.71
N ARG A 100 1.19 -3.53 -8.94
CA ARG A 100 0.85 -2.79 -10.17
C ARG A 100 -0.57 -3.13 -10.58
N LEU A 101 -1.43 -2.12 -10.61
CA LEU A 101 -2.80 -2.30 -11.06
C LEU A 101 -2.84 -2.85 -12.49
N GLN A 102 -3.65 -3.87 -12.70
CA GLN A 102 -3.91 -4.47 -14.00
C GLN A 102 -5.33 -4.14 -14.47
N THR A 103 -5.59 -4.25 -15.77
CA THR A 103 -6.93 -3.96 -16.33
C THR A 103 -8.03 -4.84 -15.69
N HIS A 104 -7.72 -6.09 -15.35
CA HIS A 104 -8.69 -7.02 -14.74
C HIS A 104 -9.06 -6.63 -13.30
N ASP A 105 -8.24 -5.84 -12.61
CA ASP A 105 -8.57 -5.33 -11.26
C ASP A 105 -9.72 -4.32 -11.31
N LEU A 106 -9.89 -3.62 -12.45
CA LEU A 106 -10.93 -2.61 -12.64
C LEU A 106 -12.28 -3.22 -12.99
N SER A 107 -12.31 -4.35 -13.71
CA SER A 107 -13.55 -5.08 -13.98
C SER A 107 -14.18 -5.66 -12.71
N ALA A 108 -13.35 -6.17 -11.78
CA ALA A 108 -13.83 -6.60 -10.48
C ALA A 108 -14.40 -5.43 -9.65
N PHE A 109 -13.82 -4.23 -9.80
CA PHE A 109 -14.30 -3.04 -9.12
C PHE A 109 -15.66 -2.55 -9.64
N GLN A 110 -15.91 -2.57 -10.95
CA GLN A 110 -17.22 -2.19 -11.51
C GLN A 110 -18.36 -3.13 -11.08
N ILE A 111 -18.07 -4.43 -10.89
CA ILE A 111 -19.04 -5.39 -10.32
C ILE A 111 -19.35 -5.03 -8.86
N MET A 112 -18.33 -4.65 -8.07
CA MET A 112 -18.51 -4.26 -6.67
C MET A 112 -19.15 -2.88 -6.49
N ALA A 113 -18.88 -1.93 -7.39
CA ALA A 113 -19.45 -0.58 -7.35
C ALA A 113 -20.87 -0.51 -7.93
N GLY A 114 -21.25 -1.46 -8.81
CA GLY A 114 -22.62 -1.63 -9.29
C GLY A 114 -23.54 -2.37 -8.31
N ALA A 115 -22.99 -2.95 -7.25
CA ALA A 115 -23.75 -3.40 -6.08
C ALA A 115 -23.82 -2.23 -5.08
N GLU A 116 -24.85 -1.40 -5.20
CA GLU A 116 -25.12 -0.34 -4.23
C GLU A 116 -25.10 -0.91 -2.80
N LEU A 117 -24.34 -0.27 -1.92
CA LEU A 117 -24.49 -0.45 -0.48
C LEU A 117 -25.93 -0.07 -0.13
N PRO A 118 -26.70 -0.93 0.57
CA PRO A 118 -28.04 -0.56 1.00
C PRO A 118 -27.91 0.64 1.95
N LEU A 119 -28.77 1.65 1.70
CA LEU A 119 -28.99 2.81 2.56
C LEU A 119 -29.26 2.41 4.01
#